data_AF-D6YT47-F1
#
_entry.id   AF-D6YT47-F1
#
_cell.length_a   1.000
_cell.length_b   1.000
_cell.length_c   1.000
_cell.angle_alpha   90.00
_cell.angle_beta   90.00
_cell.angle_gamma   90.00
#
_symmetry.space_group_name_H-M   'P 1'
#
loop_
_entity.id
_entity.type
_entity.pdbx_description
1 polymer ?
#
loop_
_entity_poly.entity_id
_entity_poly.type
_entity_poly.pdbx_seq_one_letter_code
_entity_poly.pdbx_strand_id
1 'polypeptide(L)'
;MNVLIFVMSMLMLLVMITFGRLESFRSHSFVQVKFKEYMKHSERDYINESAMKRYRDTVATRSEKKEKEQRENSKASSKLSFNIFVDKKERDGNPQKLAVHLNTAHYLIDFLYRDQEFYQKLEALRPNFVSEMLSALIVQSESLPKINHVKELATIDLKDPELNDAFTHMLAGAYVEPPKGEDKRPIKLRNGYYSLQDFITVKENKLELRVFLASRQLLMVVYGNPSLVNEIIRVRYQLYKSVVNNVMTADQAREEFRNTFGNEALPFVSQGFLNFDVSKTNPNLYR
;
A
#
# COMPACT_ATOMS: atom_id res chain seq x y z
N MET A 1 40.99 73.56 23.43
CA MET A 1 41.24 72.42 24.34
C MET A 1 39.91 71.71 24.56
N ASN A 2 39.65 70.57 23.86
CA ASN A 2 38.55 69.60 24.10
C ASN A 2 38.34 68.59 22.94
N VAL A 3 38.91 68.81 21.75
CA VAL A 3 38.75 67.89 20.61
C VAL A 3 39.38 66.51 20.87
N LEU A 4 40.51 66.46 21.58
CA LEU A 4 41.21 65.22 21.91
C LEU A 4 40.37 64.28 22.80
N ILE A 5 39.62 64.84 23.76
CA ILE A 5 38.74 64.08 24.66
C ILE A 5 37.57 63.48 23.87
N PHE A 6 37.01 64.24 22.93
CA PHE A 6 35.96 63.75 22.03
C PHE A 6 36.44 62.60 21.14
N VAL A 7 37.61 62.74 20.50
CA VAL A 7 38.18 61.69 19.66
C VAL A 7 38.48 60.42 20.47
N MET A 8 39.03 60.56 21.69
CA MET A 8 39.28 59.41 22.57
C MET A 8 37.99 58.73 23.04
N SER A 9 36.94 59.49 23.36
CA SER A 9 35.64 58.93 23.74
C SER A 9 34.96 58.18 22.59
N MET A 10 35.07 58.71 21.36
CA MET A 10 34.53 58.07 20.16
C MET A 10 35.30 56.78 19.83
N LEU A 11 36.63 56.79 19.97
CA LEU A 11 37.45 55.58 19.81
C LEU A 11 37.10 54.51 20.86
N MET A 12 36.91 54.88 22.13
CA MET A 12 36.47 53.92 23.15
C MET A 12 35.10 53.34 22.84
N LEU A 13 34.13 54.15 22.39
CA LEU A 13 32.81 53.66 21.98
C LEU A 13 32.90 52.71 20.79
N LEU A 14 33.70 53.04 19.78
CA LEU A 14 33.94 52.16 18.63
C LEU A 14 34.58 50.84 19.06
N VAL A 15 35.56 50.86 19.96
CA VAL A 15 36.18 49.65 20.50
C VAL A 15 35.15 48.82 21.27
N MET A 16 34.33 49.41 22.14
CA MET A 16 33.28 48.68 22.87
C MET A 16 32.25 48.05 21.94
N ILE A 17 31.77 48.78 20.93
CA ILE A 17 30.81 48.25 19.94
C ILE A 17 31.44 47.11 19.14
N THR A 18 32.70 47.26 18.75
CA THR A 18 33.44 46.25 17.98
C THR A 18 33.65 45.00 18.82
N PHE A 19 34.02 45.15 20.10
CA PHE A 19 34.22 44.03 21.02
C PHE A 19 32.91 43.30 21.31
N GLY A 20 31.82 44.04 21.54
CA GLY A 20 30.49 43.45 21.74
C GLY A 20 29.98 42.69 20.52
N ARG A 21 30.23 43.21 19.30
CA ARG A 21 29.90 42.49 18.06
C ARG A 21 30.77 41.25 17.85
N LEU A 22 32.06 41.33 18.18
CA LEU A 22 32.99 40.19 18.07
C LEU A 22 32.59 39.05 19.02
N GLU A 23 32.21 39.38 20.25
CA GLU A 23 31.78 38.40 21.25
C GLU A 23 30.43 37.76 20.86
N SER A 24 29.47 38.56 20.40
CA SER A 24 28.21 38.07 19.86
C SER A 24 28.42 37.13 18.66
N PHE A 25 29.32 37.49 17.73
CA PHE A 25 29.66 36.65 16.58
C PHE A 25 30.33 35.33 16.98
N ARG A 26 31.25 35.37 17.96
CA ARG A 26 31.91 34.18 18.51
C ARG A 26 30.91 33.25 19.19
N SER A 27 30.02 33.79 20.02
CA SER A 27 28.96 33.03 20.68
C SER A 27 28.03 32.39 19.64
N HIS A 28 27.60 33.14 18.63
CA HIS A 28 26.73 32.63 17.58
C HIS A 28 27.41 31.51 16.77
N SER A 29 28.68 31.70 16.40
CA SER A 29 29.46 30.70 15.67
C SER A 29 29.67 29.43 16.49
N PHE A 30 29.93 29.55 17.79
CA PHE A 30 30.05 28.42 18.70
C PHE A 30 28.73 27.64 18.83
N VAL A 31 27.60 28.34 18.99
CA VAL A 31 26.27 27.73 19.03
C VAL A 31 25.94 27.03 17.72
N GLN A 32 26.25 27.63 16.56
CA GLN A 32 26.03 26.99 15.26
C GLN A 32 26.87 25.72 15.10
N VAL A 33 28.14 25.72 15.50
CA VAL A 33 29.00 24.54 15.45
C VAL A 33 28.45 23.44 16.36
N LYS A 34 28.09 23.77 17.60
CA LYS A 34 27.51 22.81 18.55
C LYS A 34 26.16 22.28 18.11
N PHE A 35 25.32 23.13 17.53
CA PHE A 35 24.04 22.73 16.94
C PHE A 35 24.25 21.81 15.74
N LYS A 36 25.23 22.09 14.87
CA LYS A 36 25.57 21.24 13.73
C LYS A 36 26.12 19.88 14.17
N GLU A 37 26.96 19.83 15.21
CA GLU A 37 27.40 18.59 15.85
C GLU A 37 26.23 17.82 16.45
N TYR A 38 25.36 18.49 17.21
CA TYR A 38 24.16 17.89 17.80
C TYR A 38 23.22 17.32 16.74
N MET A 39 22.91 18.08 15.68
CA MET A 39 22.07 17.63 14.57
C MET A 39 22.71 16.45 13.85
N LYS A 40 24.03 16.47 13.61
CA LYS A 40 24.73 15.35 12.96
C LYS A 40 24.63 14.04 13.74
N HIS A 41 24.62 14.10 15.08
CA HIS A 41 24.45 12.92 15.93
C HIS A 41 22.98 12.54 16.12
N SER A 42 22.12 13.49 16.48
CA SER A 42 20.70 13.27 16.73
C SER A 42 19.93 12.86 15.47
N GLU A 43 20.26 13.40 14.30
CA GLU A 43 19.64 13.02 13.03
C GLU A 43 20.09 11.60 12.63
N ARG A 44 21.36 11.23 12.87
CA ARG A 44 21.82 9.85 12.67
C ARG A 44 21.17 8.88 13.64
N ASP A 45 21.01 9.26 14.90
CA ASP A 45 20.38 8.42 15.92
C ASP A 45 18.88 8.28 15.63
N TYR A 46 18.20 9.35 15.24
CA TYR A 46 16.79 9.31 14.82
C TYR A 46 16.59 8.52 13.53
N ILE A 47 17.47 8.69 12.53
CA ILE A 47 17.44 7.90 11.30
C ILE A 47 17.71 6.42 11.63
N ASN A 48 18.70 6.12 12.47
CA ASN A 48 19.03 4.76 12.91
C ASN A 48 17.91 4.14 13.74
N GLU A 49 17.28 4.87 14.66
CA GLU A 49 16.13 4.40 15.41
C GLU A 49 14.92 4.20 14.50
N SER A 50 14.66 5.10 13.55
CA SER A 50 13.58 4.93 12.58
C SER A 50 13.85 3.76 11.63
N ALA A 51 15.10 3.54 11.24
CA ALA A 51 15.54 2.43 10.41
C ALA A 51 15.48 1.11 11.19
N MET A 52 15.91 1.09 12.45
CA MET A 52 15.78 -0.04 13.37
C MET A 52 14.32 -0.38 13.66
N LYS A 53 13.46 0.63 13.82
CA LYS A 53 12.02 0.46 14.02
C LYS A 53 11.37 -0.10 12.76
N ARG A 54 11.68 0.48 11.58
CA ARG A 54 11.27 -0.06 10.28
C ARG A 54 11.79 -1.48 10.06
N TYR A 55 13.04 -1.77 10.43
CA TYR A 55 13.65 -3.10 10.32
C TYR A 55 13.03 -4.12 11.27
N ARG A 56 12.69 -3.72 12.51
CA ARG A 56 11.90 -4.55 13.45
C ARG A 56 10.48 -4.79 12.95
N ASP A 57 9.90 -3.83 12.25
CA ASP A 57 8.55 -3.91 11.67
C ASP A 57 8.53 -4.64 10.30
N THR A 58 9.63 -4.63 9.54
CA THR A 58 9.84 -5.39 8.30
C THR A 58 10.55 -6.70 8.61
N VAL A 59 9.74 -7.70 8.93
CA VAL A 59 10.13 -9.04 9.37
C VAL A 59 11.05 -9.75 8.35
N ALA A 60 12.36 -9.65 8.56
CA ALA A 60 13.35 -10.65 8.15
C ALA A 60 14.09 -11.26 9.37
N THR A 61 13.94 -10.69 10.57
CA THR A 61 14.66 -11.11 11.80
C THR A 61 13.75 -11.53 12.95
N ARG A 62 12.46 -11.77 12.67
CA ARG A 62 11.50 -12.35 13.63
C ARG A 62 11.20 -13.83 13.36
N SER A 63 11.98 -14.44 12.48
CA SER A 63 11.78 -15.78 11.91
C SER A 63 12.38 -16.93 12.72
N GLU A 64 13.00 -16.71 13.90
CA GLU A 64 13.71 -17.83 14.55
C GLU A 64 13.30 -18.19 15.98
N LYS A 65 12.42 -17.48 16.69
CA LYS A 65 12.09 -17.87 18.08
C LYS A 65 10.74 -17.38 18.61
N LYS A 66 9.68 -17.55 17.82
CA LYS A 66 8.34 -17.72 18.40
C LYS A 66 7.75 -19.00 17.84
N GLU A 67 7.31 -19.81 18.78
CA GLU A 67 6.74 -21.14 18.63
C GLU A 67 5.96 -21.29 17.32
N LYS A 68 6.28 -22.37 16.62
CA LYS A 68 5.42 -22.99 15.61
C LYS A 68 4.13 -23.45 16.30
N GLU A 69 3.26 -22.52 16.68
CA GLU A 69 1.84 -22.80 16.58
C GLU A 69 1.61 -23.09 15.10
N GLN A 70 1.11 -24.29 14.80
CA GLN A 70 0.67 -24.71 13.47
C GLN A 70 -0.30 -23.66 12.93
N ARG A 71 0.21 -22.64 12.24
CA ARG A 71 -0.61 -21.79 11.40
C ARG A 71 -0.98 -22.68 10.23
N GLU A 72 -2.16 -23.27 10.29
CA GLU A 72 -2.85 -23.71 9.08
C GLU A 72 -2.64 -22.61 8.03
N ASN A 73 -2.17 -22.99 6.85
CA ASN A 73 -2.02 -22.07 5.74
C ASN A 73 -3.39 -21.46 5.46
N SER A 74 -3.64 -20.27 6.01
CA SER A 74 -4.94 -19.61 5.92
C SER A 74 -5.37 -19.54 4.47
N LYS A 75 -6.62 -19.89 4.16
CA LYS A 75 -7.14 -19.85 2.78
C LYS A 75 -7.37 -18.43 2.25
N ALA A 76 -7.11 -17.42 3.08
CA ALA A 76 -7.44 -16.03 2.81
C ALA A 76 -6.22 -15.13 2.53
N SER A 77 -6.46 -14.12 1.71
CA SER A 77 -5.50 -13.08 1.29
C SER A 77 -6.10 -11.69 1.43
N SER A 78 -5.28 -10.67 1.70
CA SER A 78 -5.69 -9.26 1.67
C SER A 78 -5.93 -8.73 0.25
N LYS A 79 -5.50 -9.50 -0.77
CA LYS A 79 -5.57 -9.20 -2.20
C LYS A 79 -6.45 -10.23 -2.91
N LEU A 80 -7.08 -9.84 -4.01
CA LEU A 80 -7.88 -10.73 -4.85
C LEU A 80 -7.00 -11.82 -5.49
N SER A 81 -7.42 -13.08 -5.42
CA SER A 81 -6.66 -14.17 -6.04
C SER A 81 -6.89 -14.24 -7.55
N PHE A 82 -5.84 -14.06 -8.31
CA PHE A 82 -5.78 -14.34 -9.74
C PHE A 82 -5.31 -15.78 -10.01
N ASN A 83 -4.94 -16.54 -8.96
CA ASN A 83 -4.48 -17.91 -9.13
C ASN A 83 -5.55 -18.81 -9.78
N ILE A 84 -6.84 -18.54 -9.51
CA ILE A 84 -7.96 -19.25 -10.14
C ILE A 84 -8.07 -19.03 -11.66
N PHE A 85 -7.47 -17.97 -12.19
CA PHE A 85 -7.44 -17.72 -13.63
C PHE A 85 -6.28 -18.47 -14.28
N VAL A 86 -5.13 -18.52 -13.60
CA VAL A 86 -3.89 -19.05 -14.17
C VAL A 86 -3.66 -20.54 -13.91
N ASP A 87 -4.12 -21.06 -12.77
CA ASP A 87 -3.94 -22.46 -12.37
C ASP A 87 -5.20 -23.28 -12.68
N LYS A 88 -5.09 -24.16 -13.68
CA LYS A 88 -6.15 -25.08 -14.10
C LYS A 88 -6.61 -26.01 -12.97
N LYS A 89 -5.70 -26.51 -12.13
CA LYS A 89 -6.07 -27.43 -11.02
C LYS A 89 -6.90 -26.71 -9.98
N GLU A 90 -6.53 -25.48 -9.63
CA GLU A 90 -7.28 -24.70 -8.65
C GLU A 90 -8.66 -24.31 -9.16
N ARG A 91 -8.75 -23.95 -10.44
CA ARG A 91 -9.99 -23.64 -11.15
C ARG A 91 -10.95 -24.84 -11.22
N ASP A 92 -10.46 -25.98 -11.68
CA ASP A 92 -11.25 -27.21 -11.82
C ASP A 92 -11.71 -27.74 -10.45
N GLY A 93 -10.91 -27.50 -9.39
CA GLY A 93 -11.29 -27.81 -8.01
C GLY A 93 -12.31 -26.85 -7.38
N ASN A 94 -12.51 -25.65 -7.94
CA ASN A 94 -13.38 -24.61 -7.35
C ASN A 94 -14.23 -23.86 -8.40
N PRO A 95 -15.04 -24.55 -9.23
CA PRO A 95 -15.76 -23.91 -10.34
C PRO A 95 -16.74 -22.83 -9.88
N GLN A 96 -17.38 -23.02 -8.71
CA GLN A 96 -18.30 -22.02 -8.14
C GLN A 96 -17.58 -20.72 -7.72
N LYS A 97 -16.30 -20.80 -7.33
CA LYS A 97 -15.52 -19.61 -6.95
C LYS A 97 -15.07 -18.80 -8.17
N LEU A 98 -14.95 -19.43 -9.35
CA LEU A 98 -14.50 -18.75 -10.57
C LEU A 98 -15.43 -17.59 -10.93
N ALA A 99 -16.74 -17.78 -10.89
CA ALA A 99 -17.71 -16.74 -11.23
C ALA A 99 -17.60 -15.52 -10.30
N VAL A 100 -17.44 -15.75 -9.00
CA VAL A 100 -17.26 -14.66 -8.01
C VAL A 100 -15.96 -13.92 -8.27
N HIS A 101 -14.87 -14.63 -8.55
CA HIS A 101 -13.58 -14.02 -8.85
C HIS A 101 -13.60 -13.23 -10.16
N LEU A 102 -14.25 -13.74 -11.22
CA LEU A 102 -14.43 -13.02 -12.49
C LEU A 102 -15.17 -11.70 -12.28
N ASN A 103 -16.32 -11.75 -11.60
CA ASN A 103 -17.11 -10.55 -11.32
C ASN A 103 -16.33 -9.56 -10.45
N THR A 104 -15.66 -10.03 -9.40
CA THR A 104 -14.87 -9.18 -8.52
C THR A 104 -13.68 -8.55 -9.27
N ALA A 105 -13.00 -9.30 -10.13
CA ALA A 105 -11.91 -8.80 -10.95
C ALA A 105 -12.39 -7.75 -11.96
N HIS A 106 -13.52 -8.01 -12.62
CA HIS A 106 -14.14 -7.07 -13.55
C HIS A 106 -14.48 -5.75 -12.85
N TYR A 107 -15.26 -5.79 -11.77
CA TYR A 107 -15.62 -4.59 -11.02
C TYR A 107 -14.41 -3.86 -10.41
N LEU A 108 -13.36 -4.59 -10.03
CA LEU A 108 -12.12 -3.98 -9.58
C LEU A 108 -11.41 -3.22 -10.70
N ILE A 109 -11.29 -3.82 -11.88
CA ILE A 109 -10.65 -3.19 -13.05
C ILE A 109 -11.44 -1.94 -13.44
N ASP A 110 -12.76 -2.03 -13.52
CA ASP A 110 -13.63 -0.88 -13.77
C ASP A 110 -13.44 0.22 -12.72
N PHE A 111 -13.48 -0.14 -11.44
CA PHE A 111 -13.35 0.82 -10.36
C PHE A 111 -12.00 1.53 -10.36
N LEU A 112 -10.93 0.85 -10.75
CA LEU A 112 -9.58 1.44 -10.80
C LEU A 112 -9.34 2.30 -12.03
N TYR A 113 -9.95 1.96 -13.17
CA TYR A 113 -9.51 2.47 -14.47
C TYR A 113 -10.58 3.20 -15.28
N ARG A 114 -11.86 3.16 -14.92
CA ARG A 114 -12.96 3.78 -15.70
C ARG A 114 -12.74 5.27 -16.02
N ASP A 115 -12.07 6.00 -15.14
CA ASP A 115 -11.78 7.43 -15.33
C ASP A 115 -10.48 7.69 -16.12
N GLN A 116 -9.79 6.64 -16.58
CA GLN A 116 -8.53 6.75 -17.32
C GLN A 116 -8.76 6.82 -18.83
N GLU A 117 -8.01 7.70 -19.50
CA GLU A 117 -8.18 7.95 -20.95
C GLU A 117 -7.98 6.69 -21.80
N PHE A 118 -6.99 5.85 -21.47
CA PHE A 118 -6.75 4.60 -22.21
C PHE A 118 -7.93 3.62 -22.06
N TYR A 119 -8.52 3.54 -20.86
CA TYR A 119 -9.64 2.67 -20.57
C TYR A 119 -10.88 3.14 -21.32
N GLN A 120 -11.20 4.44 -21.25
CA GLN A 120 -12.37 5.01 -21.96
C GLN A 120 -12.28 4.85 -23.47
N LYS A 121 -11.09 5.03 -24.05
CA LYS A 121 -10.86 4.79 -25.48
C LYS A 121 -11.11 3.33 -25.86
N LEU A 122 -10.60 2.39 -25.05
CA LEU A 122 -10.77 0.97 -25.33
C LEU A 122 -12.21 0.51 -25.09
N GLU A 123 -12.87 0.98 -24.04
CA GLU A 123 -14.28 0.71 -23.74
C GLU A 123 -15.21 1.22 -24.87
N ALA A 124 -14.93 2.40 -25.42
CA ALA A 124 -15.69 2.96 -26.53
C ALA A 124 -15.58 2.12 -27.81
N LEU A 125 -14.43 1.48 -28.04
CA LEU A 125 -14.20 0.59 -29.19
C LEU A 125 -14.72 -0.83 -28.93
N ARG A 126 -14.55 -1.32 -27.69
CA ARG A 126 -14.84 -2.69 -27.26
C ARG A 126 -15.48 -2.67 -25.86
N PRO A 127 -16.82 -2.53 -25.77
CA PRO A 127 -17.50 -2.38 -24.47
C PRO A 127 -17.29 -3.55 -23.49
N ASN A 128 -16.98 -4.75 -23.98
CA ASN A 128 -16.80 -5.96 -23.16
C ASN A 128 -15.32 -6.37 -22.99
N PHE A 129 -14.37 -5.48 -23.31
CA PHE A 129 -12.95 -5.84 -23.37
C PHE A 129 -12.40 -6.39 -22.04
N VAL A 130 -12.91 -5.95 -20.89
CA VAL A 130 -12.46 -6.46 -19.57
C VAL A 130 -12.80 -7.94 -19.42
N SER A 131 -14.02 -8.33 -19.78
CA SER A 131 -14.47 -9.73 -19.76
C SER A 131 -13.71 -10.58 -20.77
N GLU A 132 -13.47 -10.04 -21.97
CA GLU A 132 -12.67 -10.70 -23.01
C GLU A 132 -11.23 -10.92 -22.54
N MET A 133 -10.61 -9.90 -21.93
CA MET A 133 -9.25 -9.95 -21.39
C MET A 133 -9.11 -10.99 -20.28
N LEU A 134 -10.04 -11.04 -19.31
CA LEU A 134 -10.04 -12.05 -18.25
C LEU A 134 -10.26 -13.47 -18.81
N SER A 135 -11.09 -13.62 -19.84
CA SER A 135 -11.30 -14.90 -20.52
C SER A 135 -10.08 -15.35 -21.31
N ALA A 136 -9.42 -14.42 -22.01
CA ALA A 136 -8.17 -14.67 -22.71
C ALA A 136 -7.07 -15.10 -21.72
N LEU A 137 -6.99 -14.46 -20.54
CA LEU A 137 -6.06 -14.83 -19.48
C LEU A 137 -6.22 -16.31 -19.08
N ILE A 138 -7.46 -16.77 -18.89
CA ILE A 138 -7.79 -18.16 -18.53
C ILE A 138 -7.37 -19.14 -19.62
N VAL A 139 -7.61 -18.80 -20.90
CA VAL A 139 -7.32 -19.68 -22.03
C VAL A 139 -5.82 -19.78 -22.26
N GLN A 140 -5.09 -18.66 -22.26
CA GLN A 140 -3.67 -18.65 -22.59
C GLN A 140 -2.80 -19.14 -21.43
N SER A 141 -3.25 -19.02 -20.18
CA SER A 141 -2.53 -19.56 -19.04
C SER A 141 -2.45 -21.08 -19.01
N GLU A 142 -3.36 -21.81 -19.69
CA GLU A 142 -3.34 -23.28 -19.71
C GLU A 142 -2.06 -23.87 -20.32
N SER A 143 -1.45 -23.14 -21.26
CA SER A 143 -0.23 -23.56 -21.95
C SER A 143 1.07 -23.15 -21.25
N LEU A 144 1.00 -22.42 -20.15
CA LEU A 144 2.16 -21.82 -19.50
C LEU A 144 2.62 -22.61 -18.27
N PRO A 145 3.91 -22.53 -17.92
CA PRO A 145 4.39 -23.03 -16.64
C PRO A 145 3.71 -22.28 -15.48
N LYS A 146 3.70 -22.92 -14.31
CA LYS A 146 3.09 -22.36 -13.10
C LYS A 146 3.64 -20.96 -12.79
N ILE A 147 2.72 -20.00 -12.68
CA ILE A 147 3.00 -18.61 -12.33
C ILE A 147 3.02 -18.47 -10.81
N ASN A 148 4.16 -18.07 -10.24
CA ASN A 148 4.35 -17.94 -8.79
C ASN A 148 4.32 -16.48 -8.33
N HIS A 149 4.56 -15.55 -9.24
CA HIS A 149 4.61 -14.12 -8.95
C HIS A 149 3.65 -13.33 -9.83
N VAL A 150 3.02 -12.29 -9.26
CA VAL A 150 2.05 -11.45 -9.99
C VAL A 150 2.69 -10.79 -11.21
N LYS A 151 4.00 -10.47 -11.14
CA LYS A 151 4.75 -9.90 -12.26
C LYS A 151 4.83 -10.83 -13.47
N GLU A 152 4.78 -12.14 -13.25
CA GLU A 152 4.80 -13.14 -14.32
C GLU A 152 3.47 -13.17 -15.10
N LEU A 153 2.39 -12.54 -14.60
CA LEU A 153 1.17 -12.38 -15.39
C LEU A 153 1.41 -11.58 -16.69
N ALA A 154 2.41 -10.70 -16.71
CA ALA A 154 2.79 -9.95 -17.91
C ALA A 154 3.46 -10.82 -18.99
N THR A 155 3.85 -12.06 -18.69
CA THR A 155 4.40 -12.97 -19.70
C THR A 155 3.33 -13.77 -20.43
N ILE A 156 2.05 -13.64 -20.03
CA ILE A 156 0.93 -14.30 -20.70
C ILE A 156 0.62 -13.50 -21.96
N ASP A 157 0.90 -14.07 -23.13
CA ASP A 157 0.50 -13.48 -24.41
C ASP A 157 -0.99 -13.73 -24.66
N LEU A 158 -1.81 -12.67 -24.56
CA LEU A 158 -3.25 -12.73 -24.78
C LEU A 158 -3.65 -12.94 -26.25
N LYS A 159 -2.69 -12.98 -27.20
CA LYS A 159 -2.86 -13.05 -28.67
C LYS A 159 -3.50 -11.83 -29.32
N ASP A 160 -4.41 -11.15 -28.62
CA ASP A 160 -4.96 -9.87 -29.04
C ASP A 160 -4.03 -8.73 -28.57
N PRO A 161 -3.41 -7.97 -29.49
CA PRO A 161 -2.47 -6.91 -29.14
C PRO A 161 -3.08 -5.79 -28.29
N GLU A 162 -4.35 -5.44 -28.51
CA GLU A 162 -5.02 -4.36 -27.78
C GLU A 162 -5.32 -4.78 -26.34
N LEU A 163 -5.81 -6.01 -26.15
CA LEU A 163 -6.04 -6.56 -24.81
C LEU A 163 -4.73 -6.77 -24.06
N ASN A 164 -3.69 -7.23 -24.75
CA ASN A 164 -2.38 -7.48 -24.16
C ASN A 164 -1.71 -6.17 -23.72
N ASP A 165 -1.77 -5.12 -24.55
CA ASP A 165 -1.25 -3.80 -24.20
C ASP A 165 -2.02 -3.18 -23.04
N ALA A 166 -3.36 -3.25 -23.06
CA ALA A 166 -4.20 -2.76 -21.97
C ALA A 166 -3.90 -3.49 -20.65
N PHE A 167 -3.81 -4.82 -20.67
CA PHE A 167 -3.50 -5.61 -19.48
C PHE A 167 -2.11 -5.28 -18.93
N THR A 168 -1.12 -5.15 -19.81
CA THR A 168 0.24 -4.77 -19.44
C THR A 168 0.28 -3.36 -18.83
N HIS A 169 -0.43 -2.40 -19.42
CA HIS A 169 -0.59 -1.05 -18.90
C HIS A 169 -1.25 -1.04 -17.50
N MET A 170 -2.28 -1.86 -17.26
CA MET A 170 -2.91 -1.99 -15.95
C MET A 170 -1.97 -2.63 -14.92
N LEU A 171 -1.23 -3.68 -15.29
CA LEU A 171 -0.25 -4.34 -14.43
C LEU A 171 0.91 -3.40 -14.09
N ALA A 172 1.40 -2.60 -15.03
CA ALA A 172 2.49 -1.65 -14.78
C ALA A 172 2.04 -0.54 -13.81
N GLY A 173 0.80 -0.06 -13.96
CA GLY A 173 0.38 1.18 -13.32
C GLY A 173 1.08 2.39 -13.95
N ALA A 174 0.71 3.59 -13.53
CA ALA A 174 1.42 4.79 -13.97
C ALA A 174 2.63 5.05 -13.05
N TYR A 175 3.75 4.40 -13.36
CA TYR A 175 5.03 4.75 -12.77
C TYR A 175 5.59 5.98 -13.49
N VAL A 176 5.66 7.12 -12.80
CA VAL A 176 6.49 8.24 -13.24
C VAL A 176 7.89 7.99 -12.69
N GLU A 177 8.85 7.65 -13.56
CA GLU A 177 10.26 7.67 -13.19
C GLU A 177 10.58 9.01 -12.51
N PRO A 178 11.18 9.03 -11.31
CA PRO A 178 11.69 10.29 -10.78
C PRO A 178 12.70 10.84 -11.80
N PRO A 179 12.59 12.11 -12.21
CA PRO A 179 13.50 12.67 -13.19
C PRO A 179 14.93 12.46 -12.70
N LYS A 180 15.76 11.81 -13.53
CA LYS A 180 17.19 11.70 -13.28
C LYS A 180 17.80 13.10 -13.36
N GLY A 181 17.98 13.75 -12.21
CA GLY A 181 18.57 15.09 -12.09
C GLY A 181 18.26 15.72 -10.72
N GLU A 182 19.10 16.65 -10.27
CA GLU A 182 19.12 17.27 -8.93
C GLU A 182 17.87 18.09 -8.53
N ASP A 183 16.76 18.00 -9.26
CA ASP A 183 15.55 18.76 -8.97
C ASP A 183 14.69 18.03 -7.91
N LYS A 184 14.98 18.31 -6.63
CA LYS A 184 14.23 17.86 -5.44
C LYS A 184 12.88 18.57 -5.29
N ARG A 185 12.05 18.59 -6.33
CA ARG A 185 10.63 18.97 -6.15
C ARG A 185 9.87 17.71 -5.70
N PRO A 186 8.96 17.82 -4.72
CA PRO A 186 8.10 16.69 -4.38
C PRO A 186 7.34 16.29 -5.64
N ILE A 187 7.41 15.00 -6.00
CA ILE A 187 6.65 14.39 -7.08
C ILE A 187 5.17 14.68 -6.77
N LYS A 188 4.60 15.70 -7.39
CA LYS A 188 3.15 15.80 -7.51
C LYS A 188 2.76 14.67 -8.45
N LEU A 189 1.89 13.76 -8.02
CA LEU A 189 1.13 12.88 -8.92
C LEU A 189 0.37 13.77 -9.91
N ARG A 190 1.02 14.15 -11.01
CA ARG A 190 0.37 14.72 -12.17
C ARG A 190 0.15 13.55 -13.11
N ASN A 191 -0.99 12.89 -12.93
CA ASN A 191 -1.54 11.86 -13.81
C ASN A 191 -0.95 10.45 -13.61
N GLY A 192 -1.23 9.82 -12.47
CA GLY A 192 -0.93 8.39 -12.30
C GLY A 192 -2.12 7.59 -11.75
N TYR A 193 -2.34 6.40 -12.31
CA TYR A 193 -3.31 5.40 -11.86
C TYR A 193 -2.62 4.23 -11.15
N TYR A 194 -3.38 3.51 -10.31
CA TYR A 194 -2.83 2.41 -9.51
C TYR A 194 -2.40 1.21 -10.36
N SER A 195 -1.32 0.54 -9.94
CA SER A 195 -0.96 -0.77 -10.51
C SER A 195 -1.95 -1.83 -10.04
N LEU A 196 -2.43 -2.67 -10.96
CA LEU A 196 -3.28 -3.81 -10.63
C LEU A 196 -2.56 -4.78 -9.68
N GLN A 197 -1.22 -4.84 -9.73
CA GLN A 197 -0.40 -5.71 -8.87
C GLN A 197 -0.57 -5.40 -7.37
N ASP A 198 -0.97 -4.18 -7.03
CA ASP A 198 -1.22 -3.78 -5.65
C ASP A 198 -2.46 -4.44 -5.06
N PHE A 199 -3.40 -4.90 -5.90
CA PHE A 199 -4.69 -5.45 -5.49
C PHE A 199 -4.83 -6.95 -5.71
N ILE A 200 -3.94 -7.57 -6.47
CA ILE A 200 -4.06 -8.98 -6.87
C ILE A 200 -2.92 -9.85 -6.33
N THR A 201 -3.15 -11.16 -6.24
CA THR A 201 -2.15 -12.17 -5.86
C THR A 201 -2.32 -13.44 -6.69
N VAL A 202 -1.22 -14.17 -6.94
CA VAL A 202 -1.24 -15.49 -7.59
C VAL A 202 -0.80 -16.60 -6.63
N LYS A 203 -0.97 -16.38 -5.33
CA LYS A 203 -0.59 -17.39 -4.33
C LYS A 203 -1.61 -18.53 -4.32
N GLU A 204 -1.11 -19.77 -4.32
CA GLU A 204 -1.93 -20.97 -4.23
C GLU A 204 -2.78 -21.02 -2.96
N ASN A 205 -3.98 -21.59 -3.08
CA ASN A 205 -4.92 -21.82 -1.99
C ASN A 205 -5.33 -20.53 -1.25
N LYS A 206 -5.28 -19.38 -1.94
CA LYS A 206 -5.64 -18.05 -1.39
C LYS A 206 -6.93 -17.49 -1.98
N LEU A 207 -7.93 -18.34 -2.22
CA LEU A 207 -9.19 -18.00 -2.89
C LEU A 207 -10.18 -17.18 -2.06
N GLU A 208 -9.90 -16.91 -0.79
CA GLU A 208 -10.76 -16.10 0.06
C GLU A 208 -10.19 -14.69 0.25
N LEU A 209 -11.06 -13.68 0.23
CA LEU A 209 -10.69 -12.31 0.55
C LEU A 209 -10.79 -12.08 2.06
N ARG A 210 -9.66 -11.80 2.70
CA ARG A 210 -9.61 -11.38 4.11
C ARG A 210 -10.08 -9.93 4.23
N VAL A 211 -11.35 -9.74 4.58
CA VAL A 211 -12.01 -8.42 4.73
C VAL A 211 -11.24 -7.54 5.72
N PHE A 212 -10.71 -8.13 6.80
CA PHE A 212 -9.96 -7.41 7.84
C PHE A 212 -8.72 -6.68 7.29
N LEU A 213 -8.08 -7.20 6.25
CA LEU A 213 -6.85 -6.64 5.65
C LEU A 213 -7.03 -6.18 4.20
N ALA A 214 -8.24 -6.24 3.65
CA ALA A 214 -8.50 -5.81 2.29
C ALA A 214 -8.32 -4.28 2.14
N SER A 215 -7.84 -3.84 0.98
CA SER A 215 -7.75 -2.41 0.66
C SER A 215 -9.14 -1.78 0.53
N ARG A 216 -9.23 -0.45 0.66
CA ARG A 216 -10.49 0.26 0.46
C ARG A 216 -11.12 -0.04 -0.89
N GLN A 217 -10.32 -0.12 -1.96
CA GLN A 217 -10.77 -0.37 -3.34
C GLN A 217 -11.43 -1.76 -3.45
N LEU A 218 -10.82 -2.79 -2.86
CA LEU A 218 -11.40 -4.13 -2.84
C LEU A 218 -12.69 -4.18 -1.99
N LEU A 219 -12.72 -3.47 -0.86
CA LEU A 219 -13.93 -3.36 -0.05
C LEU A 219 -15.04 -2.63 -0.80
N MET A 220 -14.72 -1.56 -1.55
CA MET A 220 -15.70 -0.86 -2.39
C MET A 220 -16.32 -1.77 -3.45
N VAL A 221 -15.52 -2.64 -4.07
CA VAL A 221 -16.01 -3.60 -5.06
C VAL A 221 -16.92 -4.66 -4.44
N VAL A 222 -16.64 -5.08 -3.20
CA VAL A 222 -17.40 -6.13 -2.50
C VAL A 222 -18.69 -5.60 -1.88
N TYR A 223 -18.67 -4.38 -1.34
CA TYR A 223 -19.76 -3.83 -0.53
C TYR A 223 -20.54 -2.72 -1.23
N GLY A 224 -19.99 -2.08 -2.27
CA GLY A 224 -20.66 -1.04 -3.06
C GLY A 224 -20.98 0.28 -2.34
N ASN A 225 -20.90 0.33 -1.01
CA ASN A 225 -21.33 1.47 -0.20
C ASN A 225 -20.14 2.16 0.51
N PRO A 226 -19.79 3.41 0.15
CA PRO A 226 -18.68 4.14 0.78
C PRO A 226 -18.80 4.31 2.29
N SER A 227 -20.02 4.50 2.81
CA SER A 227 -20.28 4.68 4.25
C SER A 227 -20.03 3.38 5.00
N LEU A 228 -20.50 2.26 4.46
CA LEU A 228 -20.23 0.93 5.01
C LEU A 228 -18.74 0.59 4.98
N VAL A 229 -18.05 0.90 3.88
CA VAL A 229 -16.59 0.67 3.78
C VAL A 229 -15.82 1.52 4.80
N ASN A 230 -16.22 2.78 5.02
CA ASN A 230 -15.64 3.60 6.08
C ASN A 230 -15.86 2.99 7.46
N GLU A 231 -17.05 2.44 7.70
CA GLU A 231 -17.37 1.75 8.94
C GLU A 231 -16.54 0.47 9.13
N ILE A 232 -16.41 -0.37 8.10
CA ILE A 232 -15.53 -1.55 8.12
C ILE A 232 -14.10 -1.14 8.48
N ILE A 233 -13.57 -0.08 7.85
CA ILE A 233 -12.21 0.43 8.11
C ILE A 233 -12.06 0.94 9.56
N ARG A 234 -13.10 1.55 10.12
CA ARG A 234 -13.13 2.00 11.51
C ARG A 234 -13.17 0.81 12.47
N VAL A 235 -14.09 -0.13 12.27
CA VAL A 235 -14.33 -1.28 13.14
C VAL A 235 -13.13 -2.22 13.14
N ARG A 236 -12.50 -2.51 11.99
CA ARG A 236 -11.27 -3.34 11.95
C ARG A 236 -10.16 -2.76 12.82
N TYR A 237 -10.04 -1.43 12.90
CA TYR A 237 -9.04 -0.80 13.76
C TYR A 237 -9.38 -0.90 15.26
N GLN A 238 -10.67 -0.84 15.61
CA GLN A 238 -11.13 -1.07 16.97
C GLN A 238 -10.87 -2.52 17.40
N LEU A 239 -11.26 -3.49 16.57
CA LEU A 239 -11.02 -4.91 16.80
C LEU A 239 -9.53 -5.23 16.90
N TYR A 240 -8.70 -4.64 16.03
CA TYR A 240 -7.24 -4.73 16.12
C TYR A 240 -6.73 -4.29 17.51
N LYS A 241 -7.17 -3.13 18.01
CA LYS A 241 -6.79 -2.64 19.33
C LYS A 241 -7.24 -3.58 20.44
N SER A 242 -8.48 -4.07 20.38
CA SER A 242 -9.02 -4.99 21.39
C SER A 242 -8.24 -6.30 21.45
N VAL A 243 -7.87 -6.88 20.29
CA VAL A 243 -7.10 -8.12 20.21
C VAL A 243 -5.63 -7.93 20.61
N VAL A 244 -5.00 -6.80 20.24
CA VAL A 244 -3.61 -6.51 20.64
C VAL A 244 -3.50 -6.24 22.14
N ASN A 245 -4.50 -5.57 22.74
CA ASN A 245 -4.54 -5.27 24.16
C ASN A 245 -5.12 -6.42 25.01
N ASN A 246 -5.40 -7.58 24.40
CA ASN A 246 -6.00 -8.76 25.03
C ASN A 246 -7.35 -8.47 25.75
N VAL A 247 -8.09 -7.47 25.29
CA VAL A 247 -9.48 -7.18 25.75
C VAL A 247 -10.45 -8.20 25.16
N MET A 248 -10.15 -8.73 23.98
CA MET A 248 -10.97 -9.69 23.25
C MET A 248 -10.09 -10.74 22.57
N THR A 249 -10.56 -11.98 22.46
CA THR A 249 -9.85 -13.02 21.71
C THR A 249 -10.02 -12.83 20.19
N ALA A 250 -9.12 -13.41 19.39
CA ALA A 250 -9.22 -13.32 17.93
C ALA A 250 -10.51 -13.96 17.39
N ASP A 251 -11.00 -15.03 18.01
CA ASP A 251 -12.23 -15.71 17.62
C ASP A 251 -13.47 -14.87 17.95
N GLN A 252 -13.50 -14.25 19.13
CA GLN A 252 -14.57 -13.31 19.49
C GLN A 252 -14.63 -12.13 18.51
N ALA A 253 -13.46 -11.56 18.18
CA ALA A 253 -13.38 -10.46 17.23
C ALA A 253 -13.79 -10.88 15.80
N ARG A 254 -13.47 -12.11 15.39
CA ARG A 254 -13.91 -12.68 14.11
C ARG A 254 -15.42 -12.82 14.04
N GLU A 255 -16.04 -13.36 15.09
CA GLU A 255 -17.50 -13.54 15.12
C GLU A 255 -18.23 -12.20 15.17
N GLU A 256 -17.76 -11.23 15.96
CA GLU A 256 -18.29 -9.86 15.96
C GLU A 256 -18.19 -9.22 14.56
N PHE A 257 -17.03 -9.35 13.92
CA PHE A 257 -16.79 -8.79 12.60
C PHE A 257 -17.68 -9.43 11.52
N ARG A 258 -17.83 -10.76 11.56
CA ARG A 258 -18.72 -11.52 10.67
C ARG A 258 -20.18 -11.15 10.89
N ASN A 259 -20.64 -11.06 12.13
CA ASN A 259 -22.03 -10.74 12.45
C ASN A 259 -22.40 -9.32 12.01
N THR A 260 -21.45 -8.39 12.06
CA THR A 260 -21.68 -7.00 11.67
C THR A 260 -21.71 -6.81 10.15
N PHE A 261 -20.83 -7.49 9.39
CA PHE A 261 -20.63 -7.19 7.96
C PHE A 261 -20.84 -8.39 7.01
N GLY A 262 -21.17 -9.57 7.51
CA GLY A 262 -21.24 -10.81 6.72
C GLY A 262 -22.36 -10.83 5.69
N ASN A 263 -23.46 -10.14 5.97
CA ASN A 263 -24.66 -10.12 5.12
C ASN A 263 -24.78 -8.84 4.28
N GLU A 264 -23.86 -7.90 4.43
CA GLU A 264 -23.91 -6.58 3.79
C GLU A 264 -23.17 -6.56 2.43
N ALA A 265 -22.55 -7.67 2.02
CA ALA A 265 -21.87 -7.77 0.75
C ALA A 265 -22.85 -7.77 -0.44
N LEU A 266 -22.38 -7.35 -1.61
CA LEU A 266 -23.21 -7.31 -2.83
C LEU A 266 -23.70 -8.72 -3.22
N PRO A 267 -24.88 -8.85 -3.87
CA PRO A 267 -25.51 -10.16 -4.12
C PRO A 267 -24.68 -11.17 -4.91
N PHE A 268 -23.74 -10.71 -5.74
CA PHE A 268 -22.87 -11.61 -6.51
C PHE A 268 -21.72 -12.20 -5.68
N VAL A 269 -21.46 -11.67 -4.47
CA VAL A 269 -20.40 -12.11 -3.59
C VAL A 269 -20.91 -13.25 -2.72
N SER A 270 -20.35 -14.45 -2.90
CA SER A 270 -20.72 -15.60 -2.06
C SER A 270 -20.12 -15.48 -0.67
N GLN A 271 -20.84 -15.94 0.36
CA GLN A 271 -20.32 -15.92 1.75
C GLN A 271 -19.03 -16.73 1.90
N GLY A 272 -18.83 -17.78 1.08
CA GLY A 272 -17.60 -18.58 1.07
C GLY A 272 -16.39 -17.92 0.38
N PHE A 273 -16.55 -16.71 -0.15
CA PHE A 273 -15.47 -15.88 -0.69
C PHE A 273 -14.89 -14.94 0.37
N LEU A 274 -15.66 -14.55 1.38
CA LEU A 274 -15.24 -13.58 2.39
C LEU A 274 -14.72 -14.29 3.66
N ASN A 275 -13.55 -13.85 4.11
CA ASN A 275 -12.93 -14.30 5.34
C ASN A 275 -12.84 -13.14 6.35
N PHE A 276 -13.39 -13.36 7.54
CA PHE A 276 -13.50 -12.37 8.62
C PHE A 276 -12.47 -12.61 9.74
N ASP A 277 -11.42 -13.40 9.49
CA ASP A 277 -10.38 -13.67 10.50
C ASP A 277 -9.69 -12.36 10.91
N VAL A 278 -9.76 -12.06 12.21
CA VAL A 278 -9.07 -10.92 12.82
C VAL A 278 -7.71 -11.38 13.32
N SER A 279 -6.67 -10.58 13.07
CA SER A 279 -5.31 -10.88 13.52
C SER A 279 -4.67 -9.69 14.24
N LYS A 280 -3.52 -9.95 14.89
CA LYS A 280 -2.64 -8.90 15.46
C LYS A 280 -1.87 -8.11 14.40
N THR A 281 -2.24 -8.23 13.12
CA THR A 281 -1.69 -7.41 12.02
C THR A 281 -2.42 -6.08 11.98
N ASN A 282 -1.70 -4.96 11.93
CA ASN A 282 -2.30 -3.63 11.88
C ASN A 282 -3.03 -3.39 10.54
N PRO A 283 -4.36 -3.25 10.52
CA PRO A 283 -5.12 -3.09 9.28
C PRO A 283 -4.96 -1.71 8.64
N ASN A 284 -4.41 -0.71 9.35
CA ASN A 284 -4.17 0.62 8.77
C ASN A 284 -3.07 0.66 7.71
N LEU A 285 -2.29 -0.41 7.58
CA LEU A 285 -1.30 -0.55 6.50
C LEU A 285 -1.95 -0.85 5.14
N TYR A 286 -3.25 -1.16 5.13
CA TYR A 286 -4.03 -1.59 3.96
C TYR A 286 -5.17 -0.58 3.69
N ARG A 287 -4.81 0.70 3.52
CA ARG A 287 -5.76 1.78 3.21
C ARG A 287 -6.09 1.80 1.73
#